data_AF-A0A6A8AHV2-F1
#
_entry.id   AF-A0A6A8AHV2-F1
#
_cell.length_a   1.000
_cell.length_b   1.000
_cell.length_c   1.000
_cell.angle_alpha   90.00
_cell.angle_beta   90.00
_cell.angle_gamma   90.00
#
_symmetry.space_group_name_H-M   'P 1'
#
loop_
_entity.id
_entity.type
_entity.pdbx_description
1 polymer ?
#
loop_
_entity_poly.entity_id
_entity_poly.type
_entity_poly.pdbx_seq_one_letter_code
_entity_poly.pdbx_strand_id
1 'polypeptide(L)' 'MRSAPCGSTWFVAKQLAGVEVVNKRELLNRISESHHSYPCTASMEKDREIGDTILHRAGYIIRAAVEDGLK' A
#
# COMPACT_ATOMS: atom_id res chain seq x y z
N MET A 1 0.03 -15.28 4.50
CA MET A 1 -0.01 -13.90 3.95
C MET A 1 0.52 -13.95 2.53
N ARG A 2 -0.26 -13.53 1.52
CA ARG A 2 0.21 -13.44 0.12
C ARG A 2 0.76 -12.04 -0.11
N SER A 3 1.90 -11.93 -0.78
CA SER A 3 2.46 -10.64 -1.21
C SER A 3 2.11 -10.39 -2.67
N ALA A 4 2.07 -9.11 -3.08
CA ALA A 4 2.15 -8.75 -4.49
C ALA A 4 3.39 -9.40 -5.13
N PRO A 5 3.32 -9.84 -6.40
CA PRO A 5 4.42 -10.52 -7.07
C PRO A 5 5.66 -9.64 -7.22
N CYS A 6 5.47 -8.32 -7.27
CA CYS A 6 6.56 -7.36 -7.27
C CYS A 6 7.25 -7.23 -5.91
N GLY A 7 6.71 -7.77 -4.81
CA GLY A 7 7.25 -7.68 -3.46
C GLY A 7 6.75 -6.50 -2.61
N SER A 8 5.95 -5.60 -3.18
CA SER A 8 5.55 -4.35 -2.50
C SER A 8 4.77 -4.60 -1.19
N THR A 9 3.86 -5.57 -1.15
CA THR A 9 3.08 -5.88 0.05
C THR A 9 3.98 -6.33 1.20
N TRP A 10 4.97 -7.19 0.94
CA TRP A 10 5.92 -7.62 1.95
C TRP A 10 6.78 -6.45 2.45
N PHE A 11 7.26 -5.60 1.54
CA PHE A 11 8.00 -4.40 1.91
C PHE A 11 7.19 -3.48 2.82
N VAL A 12 5.95 -3.15 2.45
CA VAL A 12 5.06 -2.31 3.28
C VAL A 12 4.81 -2.96 4.63
N ALA A 13 4.53 -4.27 4.68
CA ALA A 13 4.35 -4.98 5.95
C ALA A 13 5.57 -4.86 6.87
N LYS A 14 6.78 -4.92 6.31
CA LYS A 14 8.03 -4.72 7.06
C LYS A 14 8.18 -3.29 7.59
N GLN A 15 7.70 -2.28 6.87
CA GLN A 15 7.72 -0.88 7.33
C GLN A 15 6.71 -0.62 8.47
N LEU A 16 5.64 -1.41 8.55
CA LEU A 16 4.64 -1.28 9.62
C LEU A 16 4.99 -2.10 10.87
N ALA A 17 5.82 -3.13 10.73
CA ALA A 17 6.15 -4.03 11.83
C ALA A 17 6.88 -3.29 12.97
N GLY A 18 6.31 -3.34 14.18
CA GLY A 18 6.88 -2.71 15.37
C GLY A 18 6.69 -1.18 15.43
N VAL A 19 5.95 -0.59 14.49
CA VAL A 19 5.60 0.83 14.52
C VAL A 19 4.36 1.03 15.38
N GLU A 20 4.45 1.95 16.34
CA GLU A 20 3.28 2.42 17.07
C GLU A 20 2.46 3.34 16.16
N VAL A 21 1.18 3.00 16.02
CA VAL A 21 0.24 3.74 15.17
C VAL A 21 -0.66 4.55 16.08
N VAL A 22 -0.52 5.87 16.06
CA VAL A 22 -1.27 6.76 16.97
C VAL A 22 -2.71 6.95 16.49
N ASN A 23 -2.92 6.96 15.16
CA ASN A 23 -4.25 7.08 14.57
C ASN A 23 -4.32 6.51 13.15
N LYS A 24 -5.55 6.34 12.66
CA LYS A 24 -5.84 5.80 11.33
C LYS A 24 -5.18 6.60 10.19
N ARG A 25 -5.14 7.93 10.28
CA ARG A 25 -4.55 8.77 9.23
C ARG A 25 -3.05 8.52 9.09
N GLU A 26 -2.34 8.42 10.20
CA GLU A 26 -0.91 8.10 10.22
C GLU A 26 -0.63 6.74 9.59
N LEU A 27 -1.42 5.71 9.93
CA LEU A 27 -1.31 4.38 9.31
C LEU A 27 -1.42 4.43 7.79
N LEU A 28 -2.47 5.10 7.29
CA LEU A 28 -2.71 5.20 5.84
C LEU A 28 -1.60 5.98 5.12
N ASN A 29 -1.04 7.01 5.76
CA ASN A 29 0.10 7.76 5.24
C ASN A 29 1.35 6.87 5.17
N ARG A 30 1.69 6.16 6.24
CA ARG A 30 2.85 5.24 6.27
C ARG A 30 2.73 4.15 5.21
N ILE A 31 1.55 3.58 5.02
CA ILE A 31 1.28 2.62 3.94
C ILE A 31 1.55 3.28 2.57
N SER A 32 1.04 4.48 2.37
CA SER A 32 1.22 5.23 1.12
C SER A 32 2.69 5.52 0.83
N GLU A 33 3.42 6.08 1.79
CA GLU A 33 4.84 6.43 1.68
C GLU A 33 5.71 5.19 1.45
N SER A 34 5.43 4.10 2.17
CA SER A 34 6.13 2.83 2.00
C SER A 34 5.87 2.24 0.60
N HIS A 35 4.64 2.35 0.10
CA HIS A 35 4.35 1.83 -1.24
C HIS A 35 5.03 2.65 -2.35
N HIS A 36 5.05 3.98 -2.24
CA HIS A 36 5.68 4.87 -3.22
C HIS A 36 7.22 4.84 -3.17
N SER A 37 7.81 4.47 -2.03
CA SER A 37 9.26 4.29 -1.92
C SER A 37 9.76 2.94 -2.44
N TYR A 38 8.85 1.99 -2.70
CA TYR A 38 9.18 0.69 -3.28
C TYR A 38 9.20 0.77 -4.82
N PRO A 39 10.14 0.09 -5.53
CA PRO A 39 10.15 0.00 -6.99
C PRO A 39 9.01 -0.90 -7.50
N CYS A 40 7.78 -0.44 -7.33
CA CYS A 40 6.58 -1.15 -7.76
C CYS A 40 6.53 -1.26 -9.28
N THR A 41 6.06 -2.39 -9.80
CA THR A 41 5.87 -2.62 -11.23
C THR A 41 4.59 -1.98 -11.77
N ALA A 42 3.77 -1.38 -10.90
CA ALA A 42 2.53 -0.72 -11.29
C ALA A 42 2.80 0.64 -11.92
N SER A 43 2.08 0.96 -13.00
CA SER A 43 2.24 2.25 -13.69
C SER A 43 1.75 3.42 -12.82
N MET A 44 2.50 4.52 -12.89
CA MET A 44 2.10 5.84 -12.38
C MET A 44 1.31 6.66 -13.42
N GLU A 45 1.18 6.18 -14.65
CA GLU A 45 0.32 6.83 -15.63
C GLU A 45 -1.13 6.66 -15.23
N LYS A 46 -1.91 7.72 -15.46
CA LYS A 46 -3.35 7.71 -15.19
C LYS A 46 -4.04 6.81 -16.21
N ASP A 47 -4.62 5.73 -15.71
CA ASP A 47 -5.48 4.86 -16.51
C ASP A 47 -6.83 5.55 -16.72
N ARG A 48 -7.31 5.57 -17.98
CA ARG A 48 -8.53 6.29 -18.36
C ARG A 48 -9.81 5.55 -17.97
N GLU A 49 -9.78 4.23 -17.91
CA GLU A 49 -10.95 3.41 -17.54
C GLU A 49 -11.18 3.46 -16.04
N ILE A 50 -10.10 3.46 -15.26
CA ILE A 50 -10.13 3.52 -13.80
C ILE A 50 -10.25 4.97 -13.31
N GLY A 51 -9.76 5.94 -14.09
CA GLY A 51 -9.70 7.35 -13.69
C GLY A 51 -8.63 7.65 -12.64
N ASP A 52 -7.68 6.73 -12.45
CA ASP A 52 -6.59 6.80 -11.47
C ASP A 52 -5.38 5.97 -11.97
N THR A 53 -4.27 5.94 -11.23
CA THR A 53 -3.09 5.15 -11.58
C THR A 53 -3.22 3.71 -11.07
N ILE A 54 -2.61 2.75 -11.78
CA ILE A 54 -2.55 1.36 -11.31
C ILE A 54 -1.78 1.29 -9.97
N LEU A 55 -0.77 2.14 -9.79
CA LEU A 55 -0.03 2.23 -8.53
C LEU A 55 -0.94 2.65 -7.37
N HIS A 56 -1.80 3.66 -7.54
CA HIS A 56 -2.76 4.03 -6.49
C HIS A 56 -3.73 2.91 -6.18
N ARG A 57 -4.27 2.22 -7.19
CA ARG A 57 -5.15 1.06 -6.97
C ARG A 57 -4.46 -0.05 -6.18
N ALA A 58 -3.21 -0.37 -6.51
CA ALA A 58 -2.42 -1.30 -5.71
C ALA A 58 -2.21 -0.82 -4.27
N GLY A 59 -2.00 0.48 -4.05
CA GLY A 59 -1.91 1.08 -2.72
C GLY A 59 -3.22 0.95 -1.92
N TYR A 60 -4.37 1.15 -2.57
CA TYR A 60 -5.68 0.96 -1.93
C TYR A 60 -5.95 -0.48 -1.53
N ILE A 61 -5.51 -1.45 -2.34
CA ILE A 61 -5.60 -2.87 -1.99
C ILE A 61 -4.79 -3.17 -0.72
N ILE A 62 -3.57 -2.62 -0.60
CA ILE A 62 -2.76 -2.78 0.62
C ILE A 62 -3.46 -2.14 1.83
N ARG A 63 -4.00 -0.92 1.67
CA ARG A 63 -4.74 -0.25 2.75
C ARG A 63 -5.94 -1.08 3.22
N ALA A 64 -6.75 -1.56 2.29
CA ALA A 64 -7.91 -2.39 2.59
C ALA A 64 -7.52 -3.70 3.30
N ALA A 65 -6.43 -4.35 2.88
CA ALA A 65 -5.94 -5.57 3.51
C ALA A 65 -5.44 -5.32 4.95
N VAL A 66 -4.78 -4.19 5.21
CA VAL A 66 -4.37 -3.80 6.56
C VAL A 66 -5.59 -3.50 7.43
N GLU A 67 -6.53 -2.71 6.92
CA GLU A 67 -7.77 -2.39 7.65
C GLU A 67 -8.59 -3.63 7.99
N ASP A 68 -8.63 -4.62 7.09
CA ASP A 68 -9.32 -5.89 7.34
C ASP A 68 -8.64 -6.72 8.43
N GLY A 69 -7.30 -6.73 8.45
CA GLY A 69 -6.53 -7.42 9.50
C GLY A 69 -6.53 -6.76 10.88
N LEU A 70 -7.07 -5.53 11.00
CA LEU A 70 -7.26 -4.82 12.27
C LEU A 70 -8.65 -5.05 12.88
N LYS A 71 -9.54 -5.74 12.19
CA LYS A 71 -10.84 -6.17 12.72
C LYS A 71 -10.67 -7.43 13.56
#